data_AF-A0A2C9M2V1-F1
#
_entry.id   AF-A0A2C9M2V1-F1
#
_cell.length_a   1.000
_cell.length_b   1.000
_cell.length_c   1.000
_cell.angle_alpha   90.00
_cell.angle_beta   90.00
_cell.angle_gamma   90.00
#
_symmetry.space_group_name_H-M   'P 1'
#
loop_
_entity.id
_entity.type
_entity.pdbx_description
1 polymer ?
#
loop_
_entity_poly.entity_id
_entity_poly.type
_entity_poly.pdbx_seq_one_letter_code
_entity_poly.pdbx_strand_id
1 'polypeptide(L)'
;MEQYFWDLNASRKNCISLLKKIKTIDENKATESNRLDYLPSDILDEDTLCALPPIQDYKAAIEDLFNEGENFQTINKYKESVKSLLNIQENVSL
;
A
#
# COMPACT_ATOMS: atom_id res chain seq x y z
N MET A 1 -20.17 -11.57 13.81
CA MET A 1 -19.38 -10.33 13.77
C MET A 1 -19.51 -9.75 12.38
N GLU A 2 -19.66 -8.44 12.26
CA GLU A 2 -19.62 -7.76 10.96
C GLU A 2 -18.19 -7.82 10.44
N GLN A 3 -18.01 -8.32 9.22
CA GLN A 3 -16.69 -8.44 8.60
C GLN A 3 -16.30 -7.11 7.95
N TYR A 4 -15.08 -6.67 8.21
CA TYR A 4 -14.47 -5.54 7.54
C TYR A 4 -14.06 -5.95 6.12
N PHE A 5 -14.58 -5.20 5.13
CA PHE A 5 -14.20 -5.31 3.72
C PHE A 5 -13.45 -4.03 3.32
N TRP A 6 -12.19 -4.16 2.93
CA TRP A 6 -11.35 -2.99 2.61
C TRP A 6 -11.94 -2.12 1.50
N ASP A 7 -12.59 -2.76 0.52
CA ASP A 7 -13.16 -2.11 -0.66
C ASP A 7 -14.25 -1.07 -0.31
N LEU A 8 -14.90 -1.22 0.84
CA LEU A 8 -15.99 -0.35 1.31
C LEU A 8 -15.52 0.75 2.26
N ASN A 9 -14.22 0.82 2.55
CA ASN A 9 -13.69 1.62 3.64
C ASN A 9 -12.76 2.75 3.19
N ALA A 10 -12.50 3.69 4.11
CA ALA A 10 -11.63 4.84 3.86
C ALA A 10 -10.18 4.45 3.53
N SER A 11 -9.72 3.29 4.02
CA SER A 11 -8.37 2.78 3.75
C SER A 11 -8.10 2.62 2.25
N ARG A 12 -9.06 2.09 1.46
CA ARG A 12 -8.96 2.03 -0.01
C ARG A 12 -8.75 3.41 -0.61
N LYS A 13 -9.64 4.36 -0.28
CA LYS A 13 -9.58 5.72 -0.83
C LYS A 13 -8.26 6.42 -0.50
N ASN A 14 -7.77 6.24 0.72
CA ASN A 14 -6.53 6.85 1.19
C ASN A 14 -5.31 6.26 0.47
N CYS A 15 -5.23 4.93 0.38
CA CYS A 15 -4.15 4.21 -0.31
C CYS A 15 -4.06 4.65 -1.79
N ILE A 16 -5.18 4.58 -2.52
CA ILE A 16 -5.23 4.94 -3.94
C ILE A 16 -4.89 6.42 -4.15
N SER A 17 -5.40 7.32 -3.30
CA SER A 17 -5.10 8.75 -3.38
C SER A 17 -3.62 9.05 -3.12
N LEU A 18 -2.99 8.33 -2.20
CA LEU A 18 -1.57 8.48 -1.90
C LEU A 18 -0.70 8.02 -3.07
N LEU A 19 -0.96 6.83 -3.63
CA LEU A 19 -0.19 6.28 -4.74
C LEU A 19 -0.27 7.16 -6.00
N LYS A 20 -1.47 7.68 -6.31
CA LYS A 20 -1.65 8.66 -7.40
C LYS A 20 -0.78 9.90 -7.19
N LYS A 21 -0.72 10.44 -5.97
CA LYS A 21 0.13 11.60 -5.64
C LYS A 21 1.62 11.27 -5.76
N ILE A 22 2.07 10.13 -5.25
CA ILE A 22 3.47 9.71 -5.35
C ILE A 22 3.87 9.60 -6.81
N LYS A 23 3.06 8.92 -7.63
CA LYS A 23 3.29 8.82 -9.08
C LYS A 23 3.44 10.18 -9.74
N THR A 24 2.51 11.12 -9.48
CA THR A 24 2.61 12.48 -10.02
C THR A 24 3.89 13.18 -9.56
N ILE A 25 4.35 12.97 -8.34
CA ILE A 25 5.60 13.55 -7.84
C ILE A 25 6.82 12.91 -8.53
N ASP A 26 6.81 11.59 -8.71
CA ASP A 26 7.89 10.83 -9.35
C ASP A 26 8.01 11.16 -10.84
N GLU A 27 6.91 11.40 -11.55
CA GLU A 27 6.94 11.90 -12.94
C GLU A 27 7.57 13.31 -13.03
N ASN A 28 7.42 14.12 -11.98
CA ASN A 28 7.93 15.49 -11.93
C ASN A 28 9.36 15.60 -11.36
N LYS A 29 9.91 14.54 -10.73
CA LYS A 29 11.24 14.56 -10.09
C LYS A 29 12.16 13.48 -10.66
N ALA A 30 13.39 13.86 -11.01
CA ALA A 30 14.39 13.00 -11.66
C ALA A 30 15.22 12.12 -10.69
N THR A 31 14.84 11.98 -9.42
CA THR A 31 15.62 11.22 -8.44
C THR A 31 15.16 9.78 -8.36
N GLU A 32 16.03 8.84 -8.75
CA GLU A 32 15.72 7.41 -8.90
C GLU A 32 15.51 6.66 -7.56
N SER A 33 16.12 7.11 -6.47
CA SER A 33 16.31 6.29 -5.27
C SER A 33 15.06 5.97 -4.43
N ASN A 34 13.90 6.58 -4.72
CA ASN A 34 12.65 6.38 -3.97
C ASN A 34 11.42 6.19 -4.86
N ARG A 35 11.62 5.88 -6.15
CA ARG A 35 10.51 5.69 -7.09
C ARG A 35 9.77 4.40 -6.78
N LEU A 36 8.47 4.40 -7.02
CA LEU A 36 7.65 3.20 -6.97
C LEU A 36 7.63 2.54 -8.36
N ASP A 37 8.67 1.79 -8.70
CA ASP A 37 8.84 1.19 -10.04
C ASP A 37 7.75 0.18 -10.41
N TYR A 38 7.05 -0.36 -9.42
CA TYR A 38 5.91 -1.25 -9.65
C TYR A 38 4.64 -0.50 -10.10
N LEU A 39 4.61 0.84 -9.96
CA LEU A 39 3.50 1.65 -10.48
C LEU A 39 3.68 1.83 -11.98
N PRO A 40 2.72 1.39 -12.81
CA PRO A 40 2.82 1.53 -14.25
C PRO A 40 2.70 2.99 -14.67
N SER A 41 3.29 3.33 -15.83
CA SER A 41 3.35 4.67 -16.41
C SER A 41 1.99 5.20 -16.88
N ASP A 42 1.07 4.33 -17.29
CA ASP A 42 -0.20 4.76 -17.87
C ASP A 42 -1.26 5.06 -16.80
N ILE A 43 -2.29 5.84 -17.15
CA ILE A 43 -3.42 6.09 -16.25
C ILE A 43 -4.15 4.77 -16.05
N LEU A 44 -3.94 4.15 -14.89
CA LEU A 44 -4.74 3.02 -14.44
C LEU A 44 -6.01 3.50 -13.77
N ASP A 45 -7.12 2.87 -14.15
CA ASP A 45 -8.32 2.87 -13.33
C ASP A 45 -8.00 2.29 -11.93
N GLU A 46 -8.88 2.58 -10.98
CA GLU A 46 -8.64 2.19 -9.59
C GLU A 46 -8.58 0.67 -9.40
N ASP A 47 -9.24 -0.11 -10.25
CA ASP A 47 -9.32 -1.56 -10.09
C ASP A 47 -8.03 -2.23 -10.53
N THR A 48 -7.43 -1.76 -11.64
CA THR A 48 -6.09 -2.22 -12.05
C THR A 48 -5.04 -1.84 -11.02
N LEU A 49 -5.14 -0.64 -10.42
CA LEU A 49 -4.25 -0.26 -9.31
C LEU A 49 -4.48 -1.17 -8.10
N CYS A 50 -5.73 -1.43 -7.70
CA CYS A 50 -6.03 -2.35 -6.60
C CYS A 50 -5.46 -3.76 -6.83
N ALA A 51 -5.36 -4.22 -8.08
CA ALA A 51 -4.87 -5.55 -8.40
C ALA A 51 -3.35 -5.72 -8.25
N LEU A 52 -2.56 -4.65 -8.05
CA LEU A 52 -1.10 -4.80 -7.91
C LEU A 52 -0.75 -5.54 -6.62
N PRO A 53 0.28 -6.42 -6.63
CA PRO A 53 0.63 -7.25 -5.48
C PRO A 53 0.87 -6.45 -4.17
N PRO A 54 1.63 -5.33 -4.15
CA PRO A 54 1.83 -4.56 -2.92
C PRO A 54 0.54 -4.01 -2.31
N ILE A 55 -0.49 -3.79 -3.12
CA ILE A 55 -1.78 -3.26 -2.68
C ILE A 55 -2.70 -4.39 -2.20
N GLN A 56 -2.63 -5.56 -2.83
CA GLN A 56 -3.29 -6.77 -2.33
C GLN A 56 -2.72 -7.20 -0.97
N ASP A 57 -1.40 -7.12 -0.80
CA ASP A 57 -0.75 -7.43 0.49
C ASP A 57 -1.19 -6.45 1.59
N TYR A 58 -1.26 -5.14 1.27
CA TYR A 58 -1.78 -4.12 2.16
C TYR A 58 -3.26 -4.34 2.51
N LYS A 59 -4.09 -4.66 1.52
CA LYS A 59 -5.51 -4.98 1.70
C LYS A 59 -5.67 -6.16 2.66
N ALA A 60 -4.98 -7.27 2.40
CA ALA A 60 -5.06 -8.46 3.24
C ALA A 60 -4.58 -8.17 4.67
N ALA A 61 -3.50 -7.40 4.84
CA ALA A 61 -3.01 -7.03 6.16
C ALA A 61 -4.00 -6.17 6.95
N ILE A 62 -4.69 -5.23 6.30
CA ILE A 62 -5.74 -4.42 6.92
C ILE A 62 -6.95 -5.28 7.27
N GLU A 63 -7.40 -6.15 6.36
CA GLU A 63 -8.55 -7.03 6.62
C GLU A 63 -8.27 -7.96 7.80
N ASP A 64 -7.08 -8.55 7.89
CA ASP A 64 -6.69 -9.36 9.06
C ASP A 64 -6.67 -8.51 10.34
N LEU A 65 -6.11 -7.30 10.30
CA LEU A 65 -6.03 -6.42 11.46
C LEU A 65 -7.41 -6.07 12.04
N PHE A 66 -8.40 -5.80 11.18
CA PHE A 66 -9.76 -5.47 11.62
C PHE A 66 -10.61 -6.71 11.94
N ASN A 67 -10.44 -7.81 11.22
CA ASN A 67 -11.28 -9.01 11.36
C ASN A 67 -10.77 -9.99 12.42
N GLU A 68 -9.46 -10.16 12.54
CA GLU A 68 -8.82 -11.05 13.51
C GLU A 68 -8.40 -10.30 14.78
N GLY A 69 -8.29 -8.98 14.70
CA GLY A 69 -7.95 -8.09 15.80
C GLY A 69 -6.47 -7.73 15.87
N GLU A 70 -6.19 -6.74 16.71
CA GLU A 70 -4.84 -6.22 16.89
C GLU A 70 -3.98 -7.15 17.75
N ASN A 71 -2.91 -7.68 17.16
CA ASN A 71 -1.91 -8.48 17.83
C ASN A 71 -0.54 -8.31 17.15
N PHE A 72 0.50 -8.90 17.72
CA PHE A 72 1.87 -8.78 17.18
C PHE A 72 1.97 -9.23 15.71
N GLN A 73 1.27 -10.29 15.32
CA GLN A 73 1.30 -10.82 13.96
C GLN A 73 0.58 -9.90 12.98
N THR A 74 -0.63 -9.42 13.32
CA THR A 74 -1.42 -8.55 12.43
C THR A 74 -0.77 -7.18 12.28
N ILE A 75 -0.21 -6.62 13.36
CA ILE A 75 0.57 -5.37 13.31
C ILE A 75 1.84 -5.52 12.48
N ASN A 76 2.58 -6.63 12.63
CA ASN A 76 3.79 -6.84 11.84
C ASN A 76 3.48 -7.07 10.36
N LYS A 77 2.41 -7.81 10.04
CA LYS A 77 1.92 -7.98 8.67
C LYS A 77 1.55 -6.63 8.04
N TYR A 78 0.83 -5.79 8.79
CA TYR A 78 0.52 -4.43 8.36
C TYR A 78 1.79 -3.60 8.11
N LYS A 79 2.74 -3.59 9.05
CA LYS A 79 4.02 -2.86 8.91
C LYS A 79 4.77 -3.26 7.64
N GLU A 80 4.97 -4.56 7.42
CA GLU A 80 5.73 -5.03 6.25
C GLU A 80 4.98 -4.77 4.93
N SER A 81 3.65 -4.87 4.92
CA SER A 81 2.85 -4.48 3.75
C SER A 81 2.99 -3.00 3.40
N VAL A 82 3.02 -2.11 4.40
CA VAL A 82 3.21 -0.66 4.19
C VAL A 82 4.62 -0.35 3.69
N LYS A 83 5.64 -1.04 4.22
CA LYS A 83 7.02 -0.90 3.74
C LYS A 83 7.15 -1.30 2.27
N SER A 84 6.55 -2.43 1.89
CA SER A 84 6.52 -2.88 0.50
C SER A 84 5.76 -1.90 -0.39
N LEU A 85 4.57 -1.47 0.04
CA LEU A 85 3.72 -0.49 -0.67
C LEU A 85 4.48 0.83 -0.94
N LEU A 86 5.28 1.30 -0.01
CA LEU A 86 5.95 2.60 -0.12
C LEU A 86 7.44 2.50 -0.48
N ASN A 87 7.93 1.31 -0.84
CA ASN A 87 9.35 1.02 -1.11
C ASN A 87 10.28 1.56 0.00
N ILE A 88 9.87 1.41 1.27
CA ILE A 88 10.64 1.88 2.43
C ILE A 88 11.62 0.79 2.84
N GLN A 89 12.90 1.02 2.61
CA GLN A 89 13.97 0.17 3.12
C GLN A 89 14.21 0.47 4.61
N GLU A 90 14.41 -0.59 5.42
CA GLU A 90 14.94 -0.40 6.77
C GLU A 90 16.39 0.04 6.64
N ASN A 91 16.70 1.24 7.09
CA ASN A 91 18.08 1.63 7.36
C ASN A 91 18.57 0.76 8.52
N VAL A 92 19.15 -0.39 8.19
CA VAL A 92 19.94 -1.18 9.14
C VAL A 92 21.26 -0.44 9.29
N SER A 93 21.32 0.48 10.24
CA SER A 93 22.60 1.00 10.73
C SER A 93 23.34 -0.16 11.39
N LEU A 94 24.36 -0.69 10.71
CA LEU A 94 25.31 -1.67 11.24
C LEU A 94 26.25 -1.04 12.27
#